data_AF-A0A085EV75-F1
#
_entry.id   AF-A0A085EV75-F1
#
_cell.length_a   1.000
_cell.length_b   1.000
_cell.length_c   1.000
_cell.angle_alpha   90.00
_cell.angle_beta   90.00
_cell.angle_gamma   90.00
#
_symmetry.space_group_name_H-M   'P 1'
#
loop_
_entity.id
_entity.type
_entity.pdbx_description
1 polymer ?
#
loop_
_entity_poly.entity_id
_entity_poly.type
_entity_poly.pdbx_seq_one_letter_code
_entity_poly.pdbx_strand_id
1 'polypeptide(L)'
;MNRRFAISLVLGLAMAGTSALTGALTPKPRVLQPHEQFSLEQMIPQRFADWRIDPSVVPLAPDPEQQSMLEKIYDQTLSRTYINSQGQRVMLSIAYGGDQSKALQLHLPEVCYVAQGFQMQKDAEDSLTTRFGELPVKRLVARLHERNEPITYWITIGEHASRAGIQQKLHRLAYGLSGEIPDGMLVRVSTIQSNETQAYGVQDRFVAEMLGVMAPRDRTRLLGSGLAGAPEAAPEAAAAAPAAHGPAHG
;
A
#
# COMPACT_ATOMS: atom_id res chain seq x y z
N MET A 1 -6.46 22.99 58.86
CA MET A 1 -5.95 22.05 57.83
C MET A 1 -4.78 22.71 57.13
N ASN A 2 -3.58 22.13 57.18
CA ASN A 2 -2.37 22.81 56.71
C ASN A 2 -2.41 22.99 55.20
N ARG A 3 -2.20 24.21 54.71
CA ARG A 3 -2.18 24.55 53.28
C ARG A 3 -1.29 23.62 52.46
N ARG A 4 -0.17 23.17 53.04
CA ARG A 4 0.75 22.18 52.44
C ARG A 4 0.08 20.80 52.25
N PHE A 5 -0.74 20.37 53.20
CA PHE A 5 -1.47 19.10 53.13
C PHE A 5 -2.57 19.12 52.06
N ALA A 6 -3.29 20.24 51.96
CA ALA A 6 -4.29 20.43 50.90
C ALA A 6 -3.66 20.41 49.50
N ILE A 7 -2.49 21.04 49.34
CA ILE A 7 -1.74 21.02 48.07
C ILE A 7 -1.29 19.60 47.72
N SER A 8 -0.75 18.84 48.68
CA SER A 8 -0.36 17.44 48.46
C SER A 8 -1.54 16.54 48.09
N LEU A 9 -2.72 16.77 48.67
CA LEU A 9 -3.93 16.00 48.36
C LEU A 9 -4.41 16.27 46.92
N VAL A 10 -4.42 17.53 46.50
CA VAL A 10 -4.81 17.92 45.14
C VAL A 10 -3.82 17.37 44.11
N LEU A 11 -2.52 17.43 44.39
CA LEU A 11 -1.48 16.83 43.54
C LEU A 11 -1.63 15.30 43.47
N GLY A 12 -1.89 14.62 44.59
CA GLY A 12 -2.12 13.18 44.60
C GLY A 12 -3.34 12.76 43.78
N LEU A 13 -4.44 13.51 43.90
CA LEU A 13 -5.65 13.31 43.09
C LEU A 13 -5.41 13.56 41.60
N ALA A 14 -4.65 14.60 41.25
CA ALA A 14 -4.29 14.90 39.88
C ALA A 14 -3.42 13.78 39.27
N MET A 15 -2.42 13.27 40.01
CA MET A 15 -1.55 12.18 39.57
C MET A 15 -2.30 10.84 39.46
N ALA A 16 -3.23 10.56 40.36
CA ALA A 16 -4.10 9.38 40.25
C ALA A 16 -5.06 9.47 39.06
N GLY A 17 -5.61 10.67 38.83
CA GLY A 17 -6.47 10.97 37.68
C GLY A 17 -5.75 10.79 36.35
N THR A 18 -4.50 11.27 36.23
CA THR A 18 -3.71 11.05 35.01
C THR A 18 -3.38 9.59 34.80
N SER A 19 -3.03 8.83 35.85
CA SER A 19 -2.75 7.39 35.73
C SER A 19 -3.97 6.58 35.28
N ALA A 20 -5.15 6.85 35.84
CA ALA A 20 -6.40 6.20 35.43
C ALA A 20 -6.79 6.56 33.99
N LEU A 21 -6.62 7.83 33.61
CA LEU A 21 -6.89 8.31 32.26
C LEU A 21 -5.92 7.68 31.23
N THR A 22 -4.65 7.54 31.59
CA THR A 22 -3.67 6.82 30.76
C THR A 22 -4.08 5.37 30.58
N GLY A 23 -4.47 4.66 31.66
CA GLY A 23 -4.91 3.27 31.56
C GLY A 23 -6.16 3.09 30.68
N ALA A 24 -7.11 4.02 30.74
CA ALA A 24 -8.32 3.99 29.91
C ALA A 24 -8.05 4.36 28.43
N LEU A 25 -7.08 5.22 28.17
CA LEU A 25 -6.70 5.67 26.82
C LEU A 25 -5.55 4.86 26.22
N THR A 26 -4.98 3.88 26.93
CA THR A 26 -3.92 3.02 26.40
C THR A 26 -4.54 2.03 25.41
N PRO A 27 -4.20 2.09 24.11
CA PRO A 27 -4.67 1.13 23.13
C PRO A 27 -4.28 -0.29 23.56
N LYS A 28 -5.25 -1.21 23.58
CA LYS A 28 -4.96 -2.62 23.85
C LYS A 28 -4.49 -3.27 22.55
N PRO A 29 -3.40 -4.05 22.58
CA PRO A 29 -2.95 -4.78 21.39
C PRO A 29 -4.11 -5.63 20.84
N ARG A 30 -4.41 -5.46 19.55
CA ARG A 30 -5.46 -6.21 18.88
C ARG A 30 -4.96 -7.65 18.72
N VAL A 31 -5.73 -8.62 19.21
CA VAL A 31 -5.48 -10.03 18.91
C VAL A 31 -5.82 -10.23 17.43
N LEU A 32 -4.80 -10.47 16.59
CA LEU A 32 -4.97 -10.80 15.18
C LEU A 32 -5.95 -11.98 15.07
N GLN A 33 -7.07 -11.77 14.40
CA GLN A 33 -8.08 -12.81 14.26
C GLN A 33 -7.63 -13.83 13.20
N PRO A 34 -7.90 -15.13 13.36
CA PRO A 34 -7.44 -16.17 12.42
C PRO A 34 -7.89 -15.98 10.95
N HIS A 35 -8.91 -15.15 10.69
CA HIS A 35 -9.36 -14.80 9.34
C HIS A 35 -8.55 -13.66 8.68
N GLU A 36 -7.58 -13.07 9.39
CA GLU A 36 -6.63 -12.05 8.91
C GLU A 36 -5.30 -12.65 8.40
N GLN A 37 -5.18 -13.98 8.35
CA GLN A 37 -4.00 -14.68 7.80
C GLN A 37 -4.02 -14.65 6.27
N PHE A 38 -3.66 -13.51 5.66
CA PHE A 38 -3.29 -13.48 4.24
C PHE A 38 -1.77 -13.65 4.10
N SER A 39 -1.32 -14.18 2.97
CA SER A 39 0.11 -14.29 2.62
C SER A 39 0.37 -13.48 1.35
N LEU A 40 1.32 -12.55 1.39
CA LEU A 40 1.75 -11.80 0.20
C LEU A 40 2.21 -12.73 -0.92
N GLU A 41 2.84 -13.85 -0.58
CA GLU A 41 3.34 -14.84 -1.54
C GLU A 41 2.21 -15.51 -2.32
N GLN A 42 1.08 -15.78 -1.65
CA GLN A 42 -0.10 -16.38 -2.26
C GLN A 42 -0.97 -15.33 -2.98
N MET A 43 -1.07 -14.14 -2.40
CA MET A 43 -1.88 -13.02 -2.88
C MET A 43 -1.39 -12.49 -4.22
N ILE A 44 -0.07 -12.38 -4.40
CA ILE A 44 0.52 -11.84 -5.62
C ILE A 44 0.74 -12.97 -6.64
N PRO A 45 0.19 -12.88 -7.86
CA PRO A 45 0.33 -13.93 -8.87
C PRO A 45 1.77 -14.07 -9.37
N GLN A 46 2.26 -15.30 -9.54
CA GLN A 46 3.60 -15.55 -10.11
C GLN A 46 3.65 -15.35 -11.64
N ARG A 47 2.49 -15.42 -12.30
CA ARG A 47 2.30 -15.19 -13.73
C ARG A 47 0.93 -14.57 -13.96
N PHE A 48 0.85 -13.58 -14.84
CA PHE A 48 -0.39 -12.93 -15.24
C PHE A 48 -0.17 -12.17 -16.54
N ALA A 49 -1.19 -12.10 -17.41
CA ALA A 49 -1.06 -11.54 -18.75
C ALA A 49 0.21 -12.10 -19.46
N ASP A 50 1.11 -11.22 -19.90
CA ASP A 50 2.40 -11.57 -20.50
C ASP A 50 3.57 -11.61 -19.47
N TRP A 51 3.31 -11.28 -18.21
CA TRP A 51 4.32 -11.23 -17.16
C TRP A 51 4.49 -12.57 -16.47
N ARG A 52 5.74 -12.93 -16.18
CA ARG A 52 6.13 -14.06 -15.33
C ARG A 52 7.31 -13.65 -14.45
N ILE A 53 7.47 -14.27 -13.29
CA ILE A 53 8.70 -14.11 -12.50
C ILE A 53 9.91 -14.42 -13.39
N ASP A 54 10.90 -13.54 -13.38
CA ASP A 54 12.16 -13.73 -14.08
C ASP A 54 13.06 -14.68 -13.26
N PRO A 55 13.26 -15.93 -13.69
CA PRO A 55 14.08 -16.89 -12.95
C PRO A 55 15.57 -16.55 -12.98
N SER A 56 16.01 -15.65 -13.88
CA SER A 56 17.41 -15.23 -13.98
C SER A 56 17.80 -14.19 -12.93
N VAL A 57 16.81 -13.57 -12.27
CA VAL A 57 17.03 -12.57 -11.23
C VAL A 57 16.65 -13.19 -9.88
N VAL A 58 17.65 -13.73 -9.19
CA VAL A 58 17.49 -14.14 -7.80
C VAL A 58 17.51 -12.88 -6.93
N PRO A 59 16.46 -12.60 -6.15
CA PRO A 59 16.51 -11.50 -5.19
C PRO A 59 17.72 -11.71 -4.27
N LEU A 60 18.60 -10.72 -4.19
CA LEU A 60 19.64 -10.71 -3.16
C LEU A 60 18.92 -10.69 -1.82
N ALA A 61 19.02 -11.79 -1.07
CA ALA A 61 18.52 -11.82 0.29
C ALA A 61 19.27 -10.73 1.08
N PRO A 62 18.56 -9.92 1.89
CA PRO A 62 19.21 -9.00 2.81
C PRO A 62 20.19 -9.79 3.68
N ASP A 63 21.27 -9.15 4.13
CA ASP A 63 22.12 -9.78 5.14
C ASP A 63 21.29 -10.08 6.42
N PRO A 64 21.72 -11.02 7.27
CA PRO A 64 20.93 -11.43 8.44
C PRO A 64 20.60 -10.29 9.41
N GLU A 65 21.46 -9.27 9.51
CA GLU A 65 21.21 -8.10 10.37
C GLU A 65 20.10 -7.23 9.79
N GLN A 66 20.17 -6.91 8.49
CA GLN A 66 19.12 -6.20 7.75
C GLN A 66 17.81 -6.96 7.77
N GLN A 67 17.84 -8.28 7.58
CA GLN A 67 16.64 -9.11 7.64
C GLN A 67 16.01 -9.08 9.04
N SER A 68 16.82 -9.17 10.10
CA SER A 68 16.33 -9.04 11.48
C SER A 68 15.73 -7.65 11.77
N MET A 69 16.24 -6.61 11.10
CA MET A 69 15.69 -5.26 11.20
C MET A 69 14.35 -5.15 10.47
N LEU A 70 14.26 -5.71 9.26
CA LEU A 70 13.02 -5.76 8.48
C LEU A 70 11.92 -6.54 9.21
N GLU A 71 12.23 -7.69 9.80
CA GLU A 71 11.30 -8.51 10.58
C GLU A 71 10.83 -7.83 11.89
N LYS A 72 11.61 -6.87 12.40
CA LYS A 72 11.16 -6.02 13.52
C LYS A 72 10.17 -4.96 13.09
N ILE A 73 10.07 -4.64 11.80
CA ILE A 73 9.31 -3.49 11.28
C ILE A 73 8.10 -3.94 10.47
N TYR A 74 8.25 -5.00 9.67
CA TYR A 74 7.24 -5.55 8.78
C TYR A 74 6.85 -6.96 9.21
N ASP A 75 5.56 -7.26 9.11
CA ASP A 75 5.04 -8.59 9.38
C ASP A 75 5.21 -9.50 8.15
N GLN A 76 5.14 -8.92 6.94
CA GLN A 76 5.39 -9.63 5.69
C GLN A 76 6.10 -8.71 4.69
N THR A 77 7.02 -9.28 3.92
CA THR A 77 7.66 -8.59 2.79
C THR A 77 7.69 -9.50 1.57
N LEU A 78 7.49 -8.92 0.39
CA LEU A 78 7.59 -9.61 -0.88
C LEU A 78 8.51 -8.83 -1.81
N SER A 79 9.46 -9.52 -2.43
CA SER A 79 10.30 -8.96 -3.49
C SER A 79 10.32 -9.92 -4.68
N ARG A 80 9.91 -9.43 -5.87
CA ARG A 80 9.86 -10.21 -7.11
C ARG A 80 10.27 -9.36 -8.30
N THR A 81 10.98 -9.97 -9.25
CA THR A 81 11.22 -9.37 -10.55
C THR A 81 10.41 -10.13 -11.59
N TYR A 82 9.64 -9.42 -12.40
CA TYR A 82 8.89 -9.99 -13.52
C TYR A 82 9.52 -9.61 -14.85
N ILE A 83 9.36 -10.47 -15.84
CA ILE A 83 9.76 -10.25 -17.23
C ILE A 83 8.59 -10.58 -18.16
N ASN A 84 8.44 -9.80 -19.24
CA ASN A 84 7.47 -10.07 -20.30
C ASN A 84 8.12 -10.56 -21.59
N SER A 85 7.34 -10.88 -22.62
CA SER A 85 7.85 -11.37 -23.92
C SER A 85 8.71 -10.34 -24.66
N GLN A 86 8.57 -9.05 -24.34
CA GLN A 86 9.36 -7.95 -24.90
C GLN A 86 10.69 -7.73 -24.16
N GLY A 87 10.98 -8.54 -23.13
CA GLY A 87 12.19 -8.40 -22.32
C GLY A 87 12.17 -7.24 -21.33
N GLN A 88 11.03 -6.58 -21.16
CA GLN A 88 10.86 -5.54 -20.14
C GLN A 88 10.83 -6.20 -18.77
N ARG A 89 11.50 -5.58 -17.79
CA ARG A 89 11.59 -6.08 -16.42
C ARG A 89 11.02 -5.09 -15.43
N VAL A 90 10.22 -5.61 -14.50
CA VAL A 90 9.60 -4.83 -13.43
C VAL A 90 9.93 -5.47 -12.09
N MET A 91 10.48 -4.67 -11.17
CA MET A 91 10.74 -5.05 -9.79
C MET A 91 9.56 -4.63 -8.92
N LEU A 92 8.90 -5.60 -8.29
CA LEU A 92 7.81 -5.41 -7.35
C LEU A 92 8.34 -5.65 -5.93
N SER A 93 8.14 -4.68 -5.05
CA SER A 93 8.39 -4.80 -3.62
C SER A 93 7.13 -4.43 -2.85
N ILE A 94 6.73 -5.27 -1.90
CA ILE A 94 5.60 -5.01 -1.01
C ILE A 94 6.05 -5.22 0.42
N ALA A 95 5.71 -4.28 1.30
CA ALA A 95 5.94 -4.40 2.73
C ALA A 95 4.63 -4.16 3.48
N TYR A 96 4.26 -5.07 4.38
CA TYR A 96 3.05 -5.04 5.18
C TYR A 96 3.37 -4.96 6.67
N GLY A 97 2.63 -4.12 7.41
CA GLY A 97 2.67 -4.07 8.87
C GLY A 97 1.27 -3.98 9.46
N GLY A 98 0.95 -4.89 10.38
CA GLY A 98 -0.39 -5.14 10.92
C GLY A 98 -0.61 -4.81 12.40
N ASP A 99 0.43 -4.46 13.19
CA ASP A 99 0.27 -4.18 14.64
C ASP A 99 0.81 -2.82 15.16
N GLN A 100 0.06 -2.32 16.16
CA GLN A 100 -0.01 -1.06 16.88
C GLN A 100 1.31 -0.50 17.47
N SER A 101 2.37 -1.29 17.60
CA SER A 101 3.64 -0.84 18.25
C SER A 101 4.74 -0.42 17.28
N LYS A 102 4.65 -0.82 16.01
CA LYS A 102 5.70 -0.68 15.00
C LYS A 102 5.29 0.21 13.81
N ALA A 103 3.99 0.42 13.60
CA ALA A 103 3.40 0.62 12.28
C ALA A 103 2.96 2.05 11.90
N LEU A 104 3.80 3.08 12.10
CA LEU A 104 3.52 4.39 11.46
C LEU A 104 4.71 5.03 10.72
N GLN A 105 5.86 4.35 10.72
CA GLN A 105 7.05 4.77 9.99
C GLN A 105 7.34 3.75 8.88
N LEU A 106 6.45 3.65 7.89
CA LEU A 106 6.80 2.97 6.65
C LEU A 106 8.01 3.71 6.07
N HIS A 107 9.12 2.99 5.93
CA HIS A 107 10.34 3.56 5.38
C HIS A 107 10.09 3.91 3.90
N LEU A 108 9.98 5.21 3.64
CA LEU A 108 9.67 5.69 2.30
C LEU A 108 10.86 5.44 1.36
N PRO A 109 10.60 5.03 0.10
CA PRO A 109 11.66 4.76 -0.87
C PRO A 109 12.67 5.90 -0.98
N GLU A 110 12.23 7.16 -1.00
CA GLU A 110 13.14 8.31 -1.06
C GLU A 110 14.20 8.33 0.05
N VAL A 111 13.85 7.90 1.27
CA VAL A 111 14.78 7.88 2.41
C VAL A 111 15.78 6.74 2.25
N CYS A 112 15.29 5.54 1.91
CA CYS A 112 16.14 4.36 1.76
C CYS A 112 17.11 4.49 0.57
N TYR A 113 16.65 5.00 -0.56
CA TYR A 113 17.48 5.16 -1.75
C TYR A 113 18.59 6.19 -1.49
N VAL A 114 18.27 7.33 -0.87
CA VAL A 114 19.29 8.32 -0.48
C VAL A 114 20.29 7.74 0.51
N ALA A 115 19.83 6.99 1.52
CA ALA A 115 20.71 6.32 2.48
C ALA A 115 21.63 5.27 1.81
N GLN A 116 21.19 4.66 0.71
CA GLN A 116 21.99 3.74 -0.12
C GLN A 116 22.90 4.47 -1.13
N GLY A 117 22.93 5.80 -1.11
CA GLY A 117 23.79 6.61 -1.97
C GLY A 117 23.19 6.99 -3.33
N PHE A 118 21.92 6.68 -3.59
CA PHE A 118 21.24 7.16 -4.80
C PHE A 118 20.97 8.66 -4.71
N GLN A 119 21.06 9.32 -5.87
CA GLN A 119 20.61 10.70 -6.05
C GLN A 119 19.15 10.69 -6.50
N MET A 120 18.31 11.44 -5.80
CA MET A 120 16.92 11.62 -6.21
C MET A 120 16.79 12.74 -7.23
N GLN A 121 16.54 12.39 -8.50
CA GLN A 121 16.40 13.34 -9.60
C GLN A 121 14.97 13.89 -9.71
N LYS A 122 13.98 13.08 -9.31
CA LYS A 122 12.57 13.45 -9.32
C LYS A 122 11.86 12.89 -8.12
N ASP A 123 10.93 13.68 -7.61
CA ASP A 123 9.97 13.34 -6.57
C ASP A 123 8.68 14.10 -6.91
N ALA A 124 7.63 13.39 -7.32
CA ALA A 124 6.36 13.99 -7.72
C ALA A 124 5.16 13.11 -7.35
N GLU A 125 4.08 13.74 -6.93
CA GLU A 125 2.76 13.10 -6.81
C GLU A 125 2.13 12.94 -8.20
N ASP A 126 1.46 11.81 -8.44
CA ASP A 126 0.79 11.47 -9.70
C ASP A 126 -0.44 10.56 -9.43
N SER A 127 -1.15 10.15 -10.48
CA SER A 127 -2.26 9.21 -10.42
C SER A 127 -2.13 8.14 -11.51
N LEU A 128 -2.33 6.88 -11.12
CA LEU A 128 -2.35 5.72 -12.00
C LEU A 128 -3.81 5.32 -12.26
N THR A 129 -4.27 5.46 -13.49
CA THR A 129 -5.63 5.06 -13.88
C THR A 129 -5.74 3.55 -13.99
N THR A 130 -6.65 2.94 -13.22
CA THR A 130 -6.99 1.52 -13.33
C THR A 130 -8.46 1.35 -13.69
N ARG A 131 -8.86 0.14 -14.11
CA ARG A 131 -10.30 -0.19 -14.28
C ARG A 131 -11.11 -0.15 -12.98
N PHE A 132 -10.44 0.05 -11.84
CA PHE A 132 -11.05 0.13 -10.51
C PHE A 132 -11.03 1.56 -9.96
N GLY A 133 -10.57 2.54 -10.73
CA GLY A 133 -10.45 3.94 -10.30
C GLY A 133 -9.02 4.47 -10.37
N GLU A 134 -8.86 5.73 -10.00
CA GLU A 134 -7.56 6.41 -9.98
C GLU A 134 -6.82 6.11 -8.68
N LEU A 135 -5.68 5.44 -8.79
CA LEU A 135 -4.79 5.16 -7.69
C LEU A 135 -3.82 6.34 -7.51
N PRO A 136 -3.85 7.06 -6.37
CA PRO A 136 -2.83 8.05 -6.07
C PRO A 136 -1.48 7.35 -5.89
N VAL A 137 -0.47 7.82 -6.60
CA VAL A 137 0.88 7.26 -6.55
C VAL A 137 1.91 8.36 -6.42
N LYS A 138 3.09 8.02 -5.94
CA LYS A 138 4.26 8.87 -5.97
C LYS A 138 5.27 8.31 -6.96
N ARG A 139 5.79 9.18 -7.83
CA ARG A 139 6.77 8.85 -8.86
C ARG A 139 8.11 9.48 -8.56
N LEU A 140 9.12 8.63 -8.51
CA LEU A 140 10.49 8.99 -8.19
C LEU A 140 11.44 8.57 -9.31
N VAL A 141 12.58 9.25 -9.43
CA VAL A 141 13.71 8.79 -10.26
C VAL A 141 14.97 8.78 -9.42
N ALA A 142 15.45 7.58 -9.11
CA ALA A 142 16.67 7.37 -8.34
C ALA A 142 17.82 7.00 -9.27
N ARG A 143 18.97 7.67 -9.12
CA ARG A 143 20.16 7.42 -9.94
C ARG A 143 21.37 7.07 -9.08
N LEU A 144 22.10 6.03 -9.48
CA LEU A 144 23.38 5.64 -8.88
C LEU A 144 24.34 5.19 -9.98
N HIS A 145 25.36 6.00 -10.28
CA HIS A 145 26.27 5.79 -11.41
C HIS A 145 25.50 5.66 -12.75
N GLU A 146 25.62 4.51 -13.42
CA GLU A 146 24.91 4.16 -14.66
C GLU A 146 23.50 3.61 -14.43
N ARG A 147 23.12 3.31 -13.19
CA ARG A 147 21.78 2.83 -12.85
C ARG A 147 20.82 4.01 -12.77
N ASN A 148 19.84 4.05 -13.66
CA ASN A 148 18.70 4.95 -13.59
C ASN A 148 17.43 4.15 -13.29
N GLU A 149 16.77 4.45 -12.19
CA GLU A 149 15.63 3.69 -11.69
C GLU A 149 14.41 4.59 -11.46
N PRO A 150 13.51 4.68 -12.45
CA PRO A 150 12.16 5.20 -12.24
C PRO A 150 11.37 4.27 -11.32
N ILE A 151 10.67 4.85 -10.36
CA ILE A 151 9.93 4.15 -9.30
C ILE A 151 8.54 4.75 -9.20
N THR A 152 7.52 3.90 -9.13
CA THR A 152 6.15 4.26 -8.74
C THR A 152 5.84 3.54 -7.43
N TYR A 153 5.35 4.26 -6.42
CA TYR A 153 4.91 3.63 -5.18
C TYR A 153 3.67 4.29 -4.61
N TRP A 154 2.96 3.55 -3.75
CA TRP A 154 1.85 4.06 -2.99
C TRP A 154 1.75 3.37 -1.64
N ILE A 155 0.94 3.96 -0.77
CA ILE A 155 0.72 3.46 0.58
C ILE A 155 -0.78 3.31 0.81
N THR A 156 -1.19 2.14 1.28
CA THR A 156 -2.51 1.92 1.86
C THR A 156 -2.40 1.93 3.37
N ILE A 157 -3.34 2.61 4.02
CA ILE A 157 -3.48 2.63 5.48
C ILE A 157 -4.93 2.29 5.78
N GLY A 158 -5.16 1.13 6.39
CA GLY A 158 -6.46 0.54 6.63
C GLY A 158 -7.24 0.45 5.32
N GLU A 159 -8.36 1.14 5.29
CA GLU A 159 -9.33 1.11 4.20
C GLU A 159 -9.05 2.14 3.08
N HIS A 160 -7.96 2.91 3.13
CA HIS A 160 -7.73 3.99 2.15
C HIS A 160 -6.30 4.01 1.58
N ALA A 161 -6.19 4.11 0.25
CA ALA A 161 -4.96 4.59 -0.39
C ALA A 161 -4.80 6.09 -0.10
N SER A 162 -3.65 6.49 0.43
CA SER A 162 -3.42 7.86 0.87
C SER A 162 -2.31 8.52 0.06
N ARG A 163 -2.54 9.77 -0.35
CA ARG A 163 -1.50 10.67 -0.87
C ARG A 163 -0.49 10.95 0.24
N ALA A 164 0.80 10.82 -0.04
CA ALA A 164 1.84 11.07 0.95
C ALA A 164 1.81 12.57 1.35
N GLY A 165 1.42 12.89 2.59
CA GLY A 165 1.30 14.30 3.00
C GLY A 165 0.46 14.59 4.26
N ILE A 166 0.19 15.88 4.50
CA ILE A 166 -0.48 16.42 5.70
C ILE A 166 -1.85 15.77 5.97
N GLN A 167 -2.57 15.32 4.94
CA GLN A 167 -3.82 14.55 5.09
C GLN A 167 -3.59 13.22 5.83
N GLN A 168 -2.46 12.55 5.58
CA GLN A 168 -2.02 11.35 6.30
C GLN A 168 -1.83 11.62 7.80
N LYS A 169 -1.39 12.84 8.18
CA LYS A 169 -1.27 13.27 9.59
C LYS A 169 -2.63 13.56 10.23
N LEU A 170 -3.57 14.16 9.51
CA LEU A 170 -4.93 14.43 10.02
C LEU A 170 -5.74 13.14 10.21
N HIS A 171 -5.72 12.23 9.24
CA HIS A 171 -6.37 10.92 9.40
C HIS A 171 -5.74 10.12 10.54
N ARG A 172 -4.41 10.16 10.69
CA ARG A 172 -3.69 9.56 11.82
C ARG A 172 -4.10 10.17 13.17
N LEU A 173 -4.39 11.46 13.24
CA LEU A 173 -4.90 12.13 14.44
C LEU A 173 -6.34 11.69 14.76
N ALA A 174 -7.21 11.62 13.75
CA ALA A 174 -8.58 11.15 13.90
C ALA A 174 -8.64 9.69 14.36
N TYR A 175 -7.81 8.82 13.78
CA TYR A 175 -7.70 7.42 14.20
C TYR A 175 -7.06 7.27 15.58
N GLY A 176 -6.03 8.06 15.90
CA GLY A 176 -5.42 8.09 17.24
C GLY A 176 -6.37 8.52 18.36
N LEU A 177 -7.40 9.31 18.05
CA LEU A 177 -8.48 9.67 18.99
C LEU A 177 -9.55 8.57 19.12
N SER A 178 -9.70 7.70 18.11
CA SER A 178 -10.64 6.58 18.11
C SER A 178 -10.10 5.31 18.78
N GLY A 179 -8.79 5.23 19.01
CA GLY A 179 -8.13 4.07 19.61
C GLY A 179 -7.81 2.92 18.65
N GLU A 180 -8.15 3.05 17.36
CA GLU A 180 -7.78 2.09 16.31
C GLU A 180 -6.53 2.57 15.54
N ILE A 181 -5.51 1.71 15.45
CA ILE A 181 -4.36 1.91 14.56
C ILE A 181 -4.56 1.00 13.35
N PRO A 182 -4.77 1.57 12.15
CA PRO A 182 -4.97 0.79 10.93
C PRO A 182 -3.67 0.09 10.49
N ASP A 183 -3.81 -1.09 9.90
CA ASP A 183 -2.72 -1.78 9.21
C ASP A 183 -2.28 -0.98 7.97
N GLY A 184 -1.12 -1.29 7.40
CA GLY A 184 -0.64 -0.57 6.24
C GLY A 184 0.23 -1.37 5.31
N MET A 185 0.21 -0.99 4.03
CA MET A 185 1.03 -1.60 2.99
C MET A 185 1.75 -0.53 2.18
N LEU A 186 3.05 -0.73 1.95
CA LEU A 186 3.83 0.02 0.98
C LEU A 186 4.06 -0.87 -0.24
N VAL A 187 3.53 -0.44 -1.38
CA VAL A 187 3.73 -1.13 -2.66
C VAL A 187 4.64 -0.26 -3.53
N ARG A 188 5.72 -0.85 -4.03
CA ARG A 188 6.69 -0.21 -4.90
C ARG A 188 6.89 -1.03 -6.16
N VAL A 189 6.82 -0.35 -7.29
CA VAL A 189 7.09 -0.90 -8.62
C VAL A 189 8.20 -0.07 -9.25
N SER A 190 9.26 -0.71 -9.74
CA SER A 190 10.36 -0.01 -10.38
C SER A 190 10.93 -0.74 -11.59
N THR A 191 11.63 0.00 -12.43
CA THR A 191 12.27 -0.47 -13.66
C THR A 191 13.65 0.15 -13.77
N ILE A 192 14.60 -0.52 -14.42
CA ILE A 192 15.92 0.08 -14.71
C ILE A 192 15.92 0.53 -16.17
N GLN A 193 15.78 1.83 -16.40
CA GLN A 193 15.72 2.40 -17.76
C GLN A 193 16.01 3.90 -17.74
N SER A 194 16.61 4.42 -18.81
CA SER A 194 16.93 5.86 -18.95
C SER A 194 15.69 6.72 -19.28
N ASN A 195 14.77 6.23 -20.11
CA ASN A 195 13.55 6.96 -20.47
C ASN A 195 12.47 6.79 -19.39
N GLU A 196 12.25 7.85 -18.60
CA GLU A 196 11.27 7.90 -17.51
C GLU A 196 9.83 7.66 -17.98
N THR A 197 9.39 8.35 -19.04
CA THR A 197 8.00 8.26 -19.53
C THR A 197 7.68 6.84 -19.99
N GLN A 198 8.60 6.22 -20.73
CA GLN A 198 8.45 4.82 -21.14
C GLN A 198 8.47 3.89 -19.93
N ALA A 199 9.33 4.13 -18.95
CA ALA A 199 9.40 3.35 -17.73
C ALA A 199 8.08 3.39 -16.94
N TYR A 200 7.52 4.58 -16.71
CA TYR A 200 6.23 4.73 -16.04
C TYR A 200 5.10 4.06 -16.83
N GLY A 201 5.08 4.16 -18.16
CA GLY A 201 4.09 3.45 -18.98
C GLY A 201 4.18 1.92 -18.85
N VAL A 202 5.37 1.36 -18.64
CA VAL A 202 5.55 -0.08 -18.36
C VAL A 202 5.03 -0.42 -16.96
N GLN A 203 5.35 0.41 -15.97
CA GLN A 203 4.91 0.22 -14.58
C GLN A 203 3.38 0.29 -14.46
N ASP A 204 2.75 1.25 -15.13
CA ASP A 204 1.29 1.42 -15.12
C ASP A 204 0.59 0.20 -15.71
N ARG A 205 1.06 -0.29 -16.86
CA ARG A 205 0.53 -1.50 -17.50
C ARG A 205 0.70 -2.72 -16.61
N PHE A 206 1.88 -2.90 -16.03
CA PHE A 206 2.17 -3.98 -15.10
C PHE A 206 1.19 -3.97 -13.91
N VAL A 207 1.02 -2.81 -13.26
CA VAL A 207 0.09 -2.66 -12.13
C VAL A 207 -1.35 -2.95 -12.55
N ALA A 208 -1.81 -2.37 -13.66
CA ALA A 208 -3.17 -2.58 -14.15
C ALA A 208 -3.47 -4.04 -14.49
N GLU A 209 -2.55 -4.74 -15.16
CA GLU A 209 -2.67 -6.15 -15.52
C GLU A 209 -2.64 -7.06 -14.28
N MET A 210 -1.76 -6.77 -13.31
CA MET A 210 -1.69 -7.51 -12.05
C MET A 210 -3.01 -7.38 -11.27
N LEU A 211 -3.49 -6.17 -11.03
CA LEU A 211 -4.75 -5.92 -10.35
C LEU A 211 -5.94 -6.54 -11.09
N GLY A 212 -5.83 -6.66 -12.42
CA GLY A 212 -6.84 -7.25 -13.29
C GLY A 212 -7.10 -8.74 -13.04
N VAL A 213 -6.12 -9.47 -12.50
CA VAL A 213 -6.25 -10.92 -12.25
C VAL A 213 -6.37 -11.27 -10.76
N MET A 214 -6.15 -10.30 -9.87
CA MET A 214 -6.23 -10.51 -8.43
C MET A 214 -7.68 -10.69 -7.95
N ALA A 215 -7.86 -11.51 -6.91
CA ALA A 215 -9.14 -11.65 -6.24
C ALA A 215 -9.62 -10.28 -5.68
N PRO A 216 -10.93 -10.00 -5.67
CA PRO A 216 -11.44 -8.69 -5.23
C PRO A 216 -10.98 -8.28 -3.83
N ARG A 217 -10.93 -9.23 -2.89
CA ARG A 217 -10.47 -8.98 -1.51
C ARG A 217 -9.00 -8.57 -1.46
N ASP A 218 -8.15 -9.26 -2.18
CA ASP A 218 -6.71 -9.02 -2.23
C ASP A 218 -6.39 -7.70 -2.92
N ARG A 219 -7.09 -7.42 -4.03
CA ARG A 219 -7.01 -6.15 -4.73
C ARG A 219 -7.41 -4.98 -3.82
N THR A 220 -8.43 -5.16 -2.99
CA THR A 220 -8.87 -4.14 -2.02
C THR A 220 -7.78 -3.79 -1.03
N ARG A 221 -6.99 -4.77 -0.57
CA ARG A 221 -5.85 -4.53 0.33
C ARG A 221 -4.75 -3.69 -0.34
N LEU A 222 -4.49 -3.93 -1.63
CA LEU A 222 -3.50 -3.16 -2.39
C LEU A 222 -3.96 -1.75 -2.75
N LEU A 223 -5.26 -1.54 -3.01
CA LEU A 223 -5.81 -0.25 -3.46
C LEU A 223 -6.40 0.59 -2.33
N GLY A 224 -6.70 0.01 -1.18
CA GLY A 224 -7.64 0.56 -0.20
C GLY A 224 -9.09 0.42 -0.69
N SER A 225 -10.03 0.21 0.23
CA SER A 225 -11.45 0.06 -0.08
C SER A 225 -12.11 1.31 -0.63
N GLY A 226 -11.54 2.50 -0.42
CA GLY A 226 -11.99 3.74 -1.07
C GLY A 226 -11.95 3.70 -2.61
N LEU A 227 -11.13 2.84 -3.20
CA LEU A 227 -11.02 2.65 -4.65
C LEU A 227 -11.60 1.31 -5.11
N ALA A 228 -11.57 0.27 -4.28
CA ALA A 228 -12.00 -1.06 -4.68
C ALA A 228 -13.53 -1.27 -4.81
N GLY A 229 -14.33 -0.25 -4.46
CA GLY A 229 -15.80 -0.30 -4.44
C GLY A 229 -16.52 0.05 -5.76
N ALA A 230 -15.82 0.25 -6.88
CA ALA A 230 -16.49 0.47 -8.16
C ALA A 230 -17.21 -0.83 -8.60
N PRO A 231 -18.55 -0.84 -8.72
CA PRO A 231 -19.28 -2.02 -9.17
C PRO A 231 -18.87 -2.37 -10.59
N GLU A 232 -18.64 -3.66 -10.82
CA GLU A 232 -18.51 -4.24 -12.17
C GLU A 232 -19.75 -3.84 -12.97
N ALA A 233 -19.58 -2.96 -13.96
CA ALA A 233 -20.68 -2.62 -14.86
C ALA A 233 -21.09 -3.91 -15.57
N ALA A 234 -22.27 -4.43 -15.22
CA ALA A 234 -22.84 -5.61 -15.84
C ALA A 234 -22.93 -5.39 -17.36
N PRO A 235 -22.72 -6.44 -18.17
CA PRO A 235 -22.88 -6.32 -19.62
C PRO A 235 -24.31 -5.90 -19.91
N GLU A 236 -24.44 -4.78 -20.63
CA GLU A 236 -25.71 -4.24 -21.11
C GLU A 236 -26.40 -5.33 -21.93
N ALA A 237 -27.44 -5.93 -21.35
CA ALA A 237 -28.28 -6.89 -22.05
C ALA A 237 -28.95 -6.15 -23.21
N ALA A 238 -28.47 -6.39 -24.41
CA ALA A 238 -29.06 -5.93 -25.65
C ALA A 238 -30.57 -6.23 -25.63
N ALA A 239 -31.37 -5.17 -25.59
CA ALA A 239 -32.82 -5.24 -25.72
C ALA A 239 -33.14 -5.80 -27.11
N ALA A 240 -33.48 -7.08 -27.15
CA ALA A 240 -34.11 -7.70 -28.30
C ALA A 240 -35.50 -7.09 -28.48
N ALA A 241 -35.67 -6.30 -29.53
CA ALA A 241 -36.97 -5.83 -29.98
C ALA A 241 -37.86 -7.02 -30.39
N PRO A 242 -39.14 -7.07 -29.98
CA PRO A 242 -40.05 -8.07 -30.51
C PRO A 242 -40.46 -7.67 -31.93
N ALA A 243 -40.13 -8.51 -32.90
CA ALA A 243 -40.73 -8.46 -34.23
C ALA A 243 -42.20 -8.87 -34.11
N ALA A 244 -43.10 -7.89 -34.12
CA ALA A 244 -44.53 -8.13 -34.28
C ALA A 244 -44.84 -8.30 -35.77
N HIS A 245 -45.05 -9.55 -36.17
CA HIS A 245 -45.75 -9.91 -37.40
C HIS A 245 -47.25 -9.71 -37.18
N GLY A 246 -47.90 -8.97 -38.07
CA GLY A 246 -49.36 -8.88 -38.17
C GLY A 246 -49.75 -8.66 -39.64
N PRO A 247 -50.51 -9.59 -40.26
CA PRO A 247 -50.89 -9.49 -41.67
C PRO A 247 -52.24 -8.77 -41.87
N ALA A 248 -52.59 -8.56 -43.14
CA ALA A 248 -53.94 -8.46 -43.72
C ALA A 248 -54.46 -7.08 -44.18
N HIS A 249 -54.63 -7.02 -45.51
CA HIS A 249 -55.80 -6.56 -46.27
C HIS A 249 -56.36 -5.13 -46.13
N GLY A 250 -56.41 -4.45 -47.27
CA GLY A 250 -57.13 -3.20 -47.52
C GLY A 250 -56.61 -2.51 -48.77
#